data_AF-A0A160FJU7-F1
#
_entry.id   AF-A0A160FJU7-F1
#
_cell.length_a   1.000
_cell.length_b   1.000
_cell.length_c   1.000
_cell.angle_alpha   90.00
_cell.angle_beta   90.00
_cell.angle_gamma   90.00
#
_symmetry.space_group_name_H-M   'P 1'
#
loop_
_entity.id
_entity.type
_entity.pdbx_description
1 polymer ?
#
loop_
_entity_poly.entity_id
_entity_poly.type
_entity_poly.pdbx_seq_one_letter_code
_entity_poly.pdbx_strand_id
1 'polypeptide(L)'
;MIDGVVDVRIVLASEEVGNADPRALLVAENAAEAYERFGSPVGGFALVQALVYLAVAPKSNVVNMARHQVLSFVRTDRARPIAAAPAQCATAAHEGARLQEGLPLRA
;
A
#
# COMPACT_ATOMS: atom_id res chain seq x y z
N MET A 1 -12.56 10.04 -14.61
CA MET A 1 -11.48 10.17 -15.62
C MET A 1 -10.26 10.90 -15.05
N ILE A 2 -9.90 10.58 -13.81
CA ILE A 2 -8.59 10.87 -13.19
C ILE A 2 -7.87 9.57 -12.78
N ASP A 3 -8.48 8.43 -13.10
CA ASP A 3 -8.28 7.14 -12.43
C ASP A 3 -7.07 6.35 -12.94
N GLY A 4 -6.38 6.81 -13.99
CA GLY A 4 -5.19 6.11 -14.52
C GLY A 4 -3.85 6.73 -14.14
N VAL A 5 -3.83 8.04 -13.94
CA VAL A 5 -2.57 8.82 -13.84
C VAL A 5 -2.19 9.10 -12.38
N VAL A 6 -3.18 9.18 -11.47
CA VAL A 6 -2.95 9.21 -10.02
C VAL A 6 -2.44 7.84 -9.55
N ASP A 7 -3.10 6.76 -9.98
CA ASP A 7 -2.79 5.38 -9.59
C ASP A 7 -1.37 4.94 -9.99
N VAL A 8 -0.91 5.26 -11.20
CA VAL A 8 0.40 4.80 -11.68
C VAL A 8 1.56 5.37 -10.85
N ARG A 9 1.39 6.55 -10.24
CA ARG A 9 2.43 7.20 -9.42
C ARG A 9 2.59 6.53 -8.06
N ILE A 10 1.48 6.13 -7.44
CA ILE A 10 1.48 5.40 -6.17
C ILE A 10 2.10 4.01 -6.37
N VAL A 11 1.77 3.35 -7.49
CA VAL A 11 2.42 2.10 -7.89
C VAL A 11 3.92 2.31 -8.07
N LEU A 12 4.34 3.33 -8.83
CA LEU A 12 5.78 3.61 -9.03
C LEU A 12 6.52 3.91 -7.72
N ALA A 13 5.93 4.70 -6.82
CA ALA A 13 6.50 4.99 -5.52
C ALA A 13 6.62 3.74 -4.63
N SER A 14 5.62 2.87 -4.63
CA SER A 14 5.59 1.68 -3.77
C SER A 14 6.42 0.51 -4.31
N GLU A 15 6.40 0.30 -5.63
CA GLU A 15 6.97 -0.86 -6.31
C GLU A 15 8.44 -0.65 -6.67
N GLU A 16 8.77 0.52 -7.22
CA GLU A 16 10.11 0.80 -7.76
C GLU A 16 11.02 1.46 -6.73
N VAL A 17 10.48 2.29 -5.84
CA VAL A 17 11.26 2.98 -4.78
C VAL A 17 11.11 2.26 -3.44
N GLY A 18 9.87 1.98 -3.04
CA GLY A 18 9.57 1.26 -1.80
C GLY A 18 10.26 1.87 -0.58
N ASN A 19 10.83 1.01 0.26
CA ASN A 19 11.52 1.44 1.48
C ASN A 19 12.94 1.99 1.26
N ALA A 20 13.43 2.08 0.02
CA ALA A 20 14.72 2.74 -0.24
C ALA A 20 14.63 4.25 -0.04
N ASP A 21 13.46 4.85 -0.33
CA ASP A 21 13.10 6.18 0.13
C ASP A 21 11.59 6.26 0.43
N PRO A 22 11.18 6.02 1.69
CA PRO A 22 9.76 6.03 2.09
C PRO A 22 9.04 7.35 1.82
N ARG A 23 9.77 8.46 1.63
CA ARG A 23 9.18 9.78 1.35
C ARG A 23 8.59 9.86 -0.05
N ALA A 24 8.94 8.95 -0.95
CA ALA A 24 8.41 8.88 -2.31
C ALA A 24 6.88 8.84 -2.36
N LEU A 25 6.25 8.15 -1.41
CA LEU A 25 4.79 8.10 -1.29
C LEU A 25 4.19 9.48 -0.96
N LEU A 26 4.77 10.19 0.02
CA LEU A 26 4.31 11.52 0.39
C LEU A 26 4.50 12.53 -0.76
N VAL A 27 5.60 12.43 -1.51
CA VAL A 27 5.85 13.27 -2.68
C VAL A 27 4.81 13.01 -3.77
N ALA A 28 4.48 11.75 -4.05
CA ALA A 28 3.46 11.38 -5.04
C ALA A 28 2.06 11.85 -4.63
N GLU A 29 1.68 11.68 -3.36
CA GLU A 29 0.39 12.08 -2.82
C GLU A 29 0.20 13.60 -2.84
N ASN A 30 1.20 14.35 -2.36
CA ASN A 30 1.14 15.81 -2.35
C ASN A 30 1.05 16.38 -3.78
N ALA A 31 1.69 15.73 -4.75
CA ALA A 31 1.58 16.13 -6.14
C ALA A 31 0.20 15.82 -6.73
N ALA A 32 -0.40 14.69 -6.37
CA ALA A 32 -1.78 14.34 -6.76
C ALA A 32 -2.77 15.35 -6.18
N GLU A 33 -2.68 15.65 -4.87
CA GLU A 33 -3.53 16.64 -4.22
C GLU A 33 -3.38 18.04 -4.87
N ALA A 34 -2.15 18.45 -5.19
CA ALA A 34 -1.92 19.69 -5.91
C ALA A 34 -2.56 19.68 -7.30
N TYR A 35 -2.52 18.57 -8.02
CA TYR A 35 -3.18 18.44 -9.32
C TYR A 35 -4.70 18.49 -9.21
N GLU A 36 -5.30 17.86 -8.20
CA GLU A 36 -6.74 17.91 -7.98
C GLU A 36 -7.21 19.32 -7.61
N ARG A 37 -6.42 20.04 -6.81
CA ARG A 37 -6.73 21.41 -6.40
C ARG A 37 -6.60 22.42 -7.54
N PHE A 38 -5.57 22.31 -8.37
CA PHE A 38 -5.23 23.35 -9.35
C PHE A 38 -5.50 22.96 -10.81
N GLY A 39 -5.72 21.68 -11.10
CA GLY A 39 -5.94 21.16 -12.44
C GLY A 39 -4.76 21.41 -13.39
N SER A 40 -5.00 21.18 -14.68
CA SER A 40 -4.05 21.53 -15.74
C SER A 40 -4.15 23.02 -16.10
N PRO A 41 -3.04 23.73 -16.40
CA PRO A 41 -1.64 23.26 -16.48
C PRO A 41 -0.84 23.39 -15.18
N VAL A 42 -1.35 24.15 -14.20
CA VAL A 42 -0.60 24.57 -13.00
C VAL A 42 -0.27 23.37 -12.11
N GLY A 43 -1.24 22.52 -11.82
CA GLY A 43 -1.03 21.28 -11.08
C GLY A 43 -0.16 20.27 -11.83
N GLY A 44 -0.08 20.38 -13.16
CA GLY A 44 0.76 19.52 -14.00
C GLY A 44 2.24 19.61 -13.64
N PHE A 45 2.72 20.78 -13.21
CA PHE A 45 4.10 20.94 -12.76
C PHE A 45 4.42 20.15 -11.49
N ALA A 46 3.48 20.06 -10.55
CA ALA A 46 3.64 19.24 -9.34
C ALA A 46 3.82 17.76 -9.70
N LEU A 47 3.07 17.29 -10.70
CA LEU A 47 3.17 15.92 -11.20
C LEU A 47 4.50 15.62 -11.88
N VAL A 48 4.99 16.55 -12.70
CA VAL A 48 6.30 16.44 -13.35
C VAL A 48 7.41 16.42 -12.31
N GLN A 49 7.34 17.30 -11.29
CA GLN A 49 8.29 17.32 -10.19
C GLN A 49 8.34 15.98 -9.44
N ALA A 50 7.18 15.40 -9.12
CA ALA A 50 7.11 14.09 -8.48
C ALA A 50 7.68 12.97 -9.36
N LEU A 51 7.40 12.98 -10.68
CA LEU A 51 7.96 12.00 -11.61
C LEU A 51 9.48 12.07 -11.70
N VAL A 52 10.05 13.28 -11.77
CA VAL A 52 11.51 13.48 -11.78
C VAL A 52 12.12 12.99 -10.47
N TYR A 53 11.49 13.29 -9.32
CA TYR A 53 11.91 12.76 -8.03
C TYR A 53 11.95 11.22 -8.03
N LEU A 54 10.86 10.59 -8.45
CA LEU A 54 10.77 9.13 -8.50
C LEU A 54 11.78 8.53 -9.48
N ALA A 55 12.12 9.22 -10.57
CA ALA A 55 13.11 8.76 -11.55
C ALA A 55 14.52 8.69 -10.96
N VAL A 56 14.90 9.65 -10.12
CA VAL A 56 16.26 9.73 -9.53
C VAL A 56 16.36 9.13 -8.12
N ALA A 57 15.23 8.80 -7.49
CA ALA A 57 15.20 8.20 -6.17
C ALA A 57 15.88 6.80 -6.16
N PRO A 58 16.49 6.40 -5.03
CA PRO A 58 17.00 5.05 -4.83
C PRO A 58 15.93 3.99 -5.13
N LYS A 59 16.29 2.93 -5.85
CA LYS A 59 15.35 1.88 -6.29
C LYS A 59 15.42 0.66 -5.38
N SER A 60 14.25 0.07 -5.07
CA SER A 60 14.16 -1.18 -4.32
C SER A 60 12.85 -1.90 -4.61
N ASN A 61 12.97 -3.10 -5.18
CA ASN A 61 11.86 -4.00 -5.43
C ASN A 61 11.59 -4.96 -4.24
N VAL A 62 12.26 -4.76 -3.09
CA VAL A 62 12.18 -5.66 -1.93
C VAL A 62 10.74 -5.79 -1.43
N VAL A 63 9.99 -4.69 -1.43
CA VAL A 63 8.57 -4.69 -1.02
C VAL A 63 7.72 -5.54 -1.98
N ASN A 64 7.95 -5.43 -3.30
CA ASN A 64 7.24 -6.22 -4.29
C ASN A 64 7.57 -7.72 -4.18
N MET A 65 8.85 -8.05 -3.98
CA MET A 65 9.27 -9.43 -3.74
C MET A 65 8.65 -10.02 -2.47
N ALA A 66 8.67 -9.27 -1.37
CA ALA A 66 8.05 -9.68 -0.11
C ALA A 66 6.54 -9.91 -0.29
N ARG A 67 5.85 -9.04 -1.05
CA ARG A 67 4.42 -9.20 -1.38
C ARG A 67 4.17 -10.52 -2.10
N HIS A 68 4.97 -10.86 -3.10
CA HIS A 68 4.83 -12.12 -3.83
C HIS A 68 5.08 -13.35 -2.94
N GLN A 69 6.11 -13.30 -2.09
CA GLN A 69 6.40 -14.37 -1.15
C GLN A 69 5.26 -14.59 -0.14
N VAL A 70 4.75 -13.51 0.46
CA VAL A 70 3.63 -13.57 1.41
C VAL A 70 2.36 -14.10 0.73
N LEU A 71 2.00 -13.61 -0.45
CA LEU A 71 0.82 -14.10 -1.17
C LEU A 71 0.95 -15.57 -1.57
N SER A 72 2.15 -16.01 -1.97
CA SER A 72 2.40 -17.43 -2.26
C SER A 72 2.30 -18.29 -1.00
N PHE A 73 2.82 -17.80 0.12
CA PHE A 73 2.73 -18.49 1.41
C PHE A 73 1.28 -18.61 1.86
N VAL A 74 0.50 -17.53 1.88
CA VAL A 74 -0.91 -17.53 2.32
C VAL A 74 -1.79 -18.47 1.47
N ARG A 75 -1.50 -18.61 0.17
CA ARG A 75 -2.23 -19.54 -0.71
C ARG A 75 -1.99 -21.01 -0.39
N THR A 76 -0.84 -21.34 0.18
CA THR A 76 -0.42 -22.72 0.44
C THR A 76 -0.53 -23.10 1.92
N ASP A 77 -0.41 -22.13 2.83
CA ASP A 77 -0.52 -22.33 4.26
C ASP A 77 -1.99 -22.42 4.71
N ARG A 78 -2.22 -23.10 5.83
CA ARG A 78 -3.54 -23.14 6.47
C ARG A 78 -3.60 -22.06 7.54
N ALA A 79 -4.73 -21.35 7.62
CA ALA A 79 -4.97 -20.38 8.68
C ALA A 79 -4.79 -21.05 10.05
N ARG A 80 -3.85 -20.51 10.83
CA ARG A 80 -3.63 -20.93 12.22
C ARG A 80 -4.37 -19.97 13.14
N PRO A 81 -4.98 -20.48 14.23
CA PRO A 81 -5.49 -19.60 15.26
C PRO A 81 -4.35 -18.75 15.80
N ILE A 82 -4.60 -17.46 15.96
CA ILE A 82 -3.62 -16.51 16.50
C ILE A 82 -3.41 -16.88 17.97
N ALA A 83 -2.31 -17.57 18.27
CA ALA A 83 -1.93 -17.88 19.64
C ALA A 83 -1.55 -16.58 20.35
N ALA A 84 -2.52 -15.99 21.06
CA ALA A 84 -2.43 -14.70 21.74
C ALA A 84 -1.98 -13.55 20.84
N ALA A 85 -2.93 -12.96 20.10
CA ALA A 85 -2.70 -11.65 19.51
C ALA A 85 -2.26 -10.67 20.63
N PRO A 86 -1.26 -9.80 20.42
CA PRO A 86 -1.00 -8.72 21.38
C PRO A 86 -2.31 -8.00 21.67
N ALA A 87 -2.59 -7.65 22.92
CA ALA A 87 -3.89 -7.14 23.38
C ALA A 87 -4.43 -5.92 22.57
N GLN A 88 -3.55 -5.28 21.82
CA GLN A 88 -3.76 -4.15 20.91
C GLN A 88 -4.44 -4.56 19.58
N CYS A 89 -4.40 -5.85 19.21
CA CYS A 89 -5.00 -6.45 18.00
C CYS A 89 -6.24 -7.29 18.34
N ALA A 90 -7.04 -6.86 19.32
CA ALA A 90 -8.13 -7.64 19.92
C ALA A 90 -9.27 -8.03 18.95
N THR A 91 -9.47 -7.33 17.84
CA THR A 91 -10.52 -7.64 16.86
C THR A 91 -10.21 -8.92 16.07
N ALA A 92 -8.96 -9.12 15.65
CA ALA A 92 -8.54 -10.34 14.96
C ALA A 92 -8.60 -11.59 15.88
N ALA A 93 -8.40 -11.41 17.19
CA ALA A 93 -8.49 -12.48 18.18
C ALA A 93 -9.95 -12.95 18.40
N HIS A 94 -10.93 -12.03 18.41
CA HIS A 94 -12.34 -12.38 18.60
C HIS A 94 -12.96 -13.07 17.37
N GLU A 95 -12.59 -12.67 16.15
CA GLU A 95 -13.06 -13.33 14.93
C GLU A 95 -12.42 -14.72 14.73
N GLY A 96 -11.13 -14.86 15.03
CA GLY A 96 -10.44 -16.15 14.97
C GLY A 96 -11.04 -17.20 15.89
N ALA A 97 -11.49 -16.81 17.09
CA ALA A 97 -12.16 -17.71 18.03
C ALA A 97 -13.57 -18.11 17.55
N ARG A 98 -14.34 -17.19 16.98
CA ARG A 98 -15.70 -17.48 16.47
C ARG A 98 -15.72 -18.45 15.28
N LEU A 99 -14.71 -18.38 14.42
CA LEU A 99 -14.55 -19.32 13.31
C LEU A 99 -14.24 -20.75 13.81
N GLN A 100 -13.61 -20.91 14.98
CA GLN A 100 -13.38 -22.22 15.60
C GLN A 100 -14.61 -22.76 16.34
N GLU A 101 -15.47 -21.88 16.85
CA GLU A 101 -16.72 -22.23 17.56
C GLU A 101 -17.95 -22.37 16.64
N GLY A 102 -17.80 -22.18 15.33
CA GLY A 102 -18.89 -22.29 14.35
C GLY A 102 -19.96 -21.20 14.50
N LEU A 103 -19.64 -20.08 15.15
CA LEU A 103 -20.55 -18.97 15.34
C LEU A 103 -20.52 -18.03 14.12
N PRO A 104 -21.67 -17.53 13.64
CA PRO A 104 -21.72 -16.70 12.44
C PRO A 104 -20.98 -15.37 12.64
N LEU A 105 -20.30 -14.91 11.58
CA LEU A 105 -19.72 -13.57 11.51
C LEU A 105 -20.86 -12.54 11.61
N ARG A 106 -20.66 -11.49 12.42
CA ARG A 106 -21.65 -10.41 12.49
C ARG A 106 -21.55 -9.61 11.20
N ALA A 107 -22.70 -9.46 10.52
CA ALA A 107 -22.89 -8.62 9.34
C ALA A 107 -22.60 -7.14 9.64
#